data_AF-A0A1Q6HQX8-F1
#
_entry.id   AF-A0A1Q6HQX8-F1
#
_cell.length_a   1.000
_cell.length_b   1.000
_cell.length_c   1.000
_cell.angle_alpha   90.00
_cell.angle_beta   90.00
_cell.angle_gamma   90.00
#
_symmetry.space_group_name_H-M   'P 1'
#
loop_
_entity.id
_entity.type
_entity.pdbx_description
1 polymer ?
#
loop_
_entity_poly.entity_id
_entity_poly.type
_entity_poly.pdbx_seq_one_letter_code
_entity_poly.pdbx_strand_id
1 'polypeptide(L)'
;MSRIKDFYNKYLSRINAYWLVTIVFFALTFVMGDSSLYKRYTYDEKIRSLEKEIKHYQKEIEINSKKLNDLHTDKEGLERFAREEYFMKKPNEDVYIIKNK
;
A
#
# COMPACT_ATOMS: atom_id res chain seq x y z
N MET A 1 -44.50 18.15 -2.31
CA MET A 1 -44.77 18.02 -0.86
C MET A 1 -45.38 16.66 -0.42
N SER A 2 -46.09 15.89 -1.25
CA SER A 2 -46.79 14.65 -0.79
C SER A 2 -45.85 13.51 -0.38
N ARG A 3 -44.82 13.21 -1.18
CA ARG A 3 -43.98 12.00 -1.00
C ARG A 3 -43.30 11.87 0.36
N ILE A 4 -42.93 12.99 0.98
CA ILE A 4 -42.29 13.02 2.29
C ILE A 4 -43.31 12.71 3.39
N LYS A 5 -44.53 13.25 3.28
CA LYS A 5 -45.64 12.94 4.20
C LYS A 5 -46.04 11.47 4.09
N ASP A 6 -46.10 10.94 2.87
CA ASP A 6 -46.44 9.53 2.61
C ASP A 6 -45.40 8.57 3.21
N PHE A 7 -44.12 8.91 3.09
CA PHE A 7 -43.02 8.17 3.71
C PHE A 7 -43.07 8.23 5.25
N TYR A 8 -43.30 9.42 5.82
CA TYR A 8 -43.42 9.60 7.27
C TYR A 8 -44.60 8.79 7.82
N ASN A 9 -45.75 8.82 7.15
CA ASN A 9 -46.91 8.06 7.61
C ASN A 9 -46.70 6.54 7.53
N LYS A 10 -46.03 6.07 6.48
CA LYS A 10 -45.78 4.65 6.25
C LYS A 10 -44.75 4.04 7.21
N TYR A 11 -43.68 4.78 7.56
CA TYR A 11 -42.57 4.24 8.35
C TYR A 11 -42.40 4.86 9.74
N LEU A 12 -42.77 6.12 9.92
CA LEU A 12 -42.38 6.94 11.08
C LEU A 12 -43.55 7.36 11.99
N SER A 13 -44.81 7.30 11.53
CA SER A 13 -45.96 7.86 12.29
C SER A 13 -46.27 7.17 13.62
N ARG A 14 -45.83 5.92 13.81
CA ARG A 14 -45.99 5.18 15.07
C ARG A 14 -44.78 5.29 16.00
N ILE A 15 -43.70 5.95 15.55
CA ILE A 15 -42.49 6.13 16.35
C ILE A 15 -42.63 7.39 17.18
N ASN A 16 -42.32 7.28 18.49
CA ASN A 16 -42.36 8.43 19.40
C ASN A 16 -41.37 9.51 18.93
N ALA A 17 -41.78 10.78 18.93
CA ALA A 17 -40.95 11.91 18.50
C ALA A 17 -39.61 11.96 19.27
N TYR A 18 -39.60 11.57 20.55
CA TYR A 18 -38.38 11.49 21.35
C TYR A 18 -37.38 10.44 20.83
N TRP A 19 -37.88 9.29 20.35
CA TRP A 19 -37.04 8.24 19.76
C TRP A 19 -36.45 8.68 18.43
N LEU A 20 -37.23 9.39 17.61
CA LEU A 20 -36.75 9.93 16.34
C LEU A 20 -35.62 10.94 16.55
N VAL A 21 -35.80 11.90 17.47
CA VAL A 21 -34.75 12.88 17.81
C VAL A 21 -33.50 12.19 18.35
N THR A 22 -33.67 11.17 19.19
CA THR A 22 -32.55 10.39 19.74
C THR A 22 -31.78 9.65 18.65
N ILE A 23 -32.48 8.98 17.72
CA ILE A 23 -31.84 8.28 16.60
C ILE A 23 -31.10 9.25 15.68
N VAL A 24 -31.69 10.42 15.39
CA VAL A 24 -31.04 11.45 14.58
C VAL A 24 -29.80 12.01 15.28
N PHE A 25 -29.89 12.25 16.59
CA PHE A 25 -28.76 12.69 17.40
C PHE A 25 -27.61 11.67 17.38
N PHE A 26 -27.91 10.38 17.59
CA PHE A 26 -26.90 9.33 17.48
C PHE A 26 -26.35 9.18 16.05
N ALA A 27 -27.19 9.22 15.02
CA ALA A 27 -26.72 9.18 13.64
C ALA A 27 -25.75 10.34 13.33
N LEU A 28 -26.07 11.55 13.82
CA LEU A 28 -25.21 12.72 13.64
C LEU A 28 -23.86 12.55 14.36
N THR A 29 -23.86 12.10 15.62
CA THR A 29 -22.61 11.92 16.40
C THR A 29 -21.74 10.78 15.86
N PHE A 30 -22.34 9.69 15.40
CA PHE A 30 -21.61 8.57 14.79
C PHE A 30 -21.06 8.88 13.40
N VAL A 31 -21.73 9.73 12.62
CA VAL A 31 -21.28 10.12 11.26
C VAL A 31 -20.31 11.31 11.29
N MET A 32 -20.53 12.29 12.17
CA MET A 32 -19.69 13.50 12.27
C MET A 32 -18.52 13.35 13.25
N GLY A 33 -18.47 12.29 14.05
CA GLY A 33 -17.38 12.06 15.00
C GLY A 33 -16.05 11.66 14.34
N ASP A 34 -14.94 12.13 14.92
CA ASP A 34 -13.59 11.76 14.48
C ASP A 34 -13.26 10.26 14.66
N SER A 35 -14.03 9.54 15.47
CA SER A 35 -13.91 8.10 15.68
C SER A 35 -14.73 7.26 14.68
N SER A 36 -14.96 7.77 13.46
CA SER A 36 -15.69 6.99 12.46
C SER A 36 -15.00 5.65 12.18
N LEU A 37 -15.80 4.58 12.13
CA LEU A 37 -15.31 3.23 11.75
C LEU A 37 -14.63 3.24 10.38
N TYR A 38 -15.05 4.15 9.49
CA TYR A 38 -14.43 4.38 8.20
C TYR A 38 -12.96 4.82 8.31
N LYS A 39 -12.67 5.84 9.12
CA LYS A 39 -11.29 6.31 9.34
C LYS A 39 -10.41 5.18 9.89
N ARG A 40 -10.91 4.41 10.86
CA ARG A 40 -10.21 3.23 11.40
C ARG A 40 -9.83 2.24 10.30
N TYR A 41 -10.79 1.84 9.46
CA TYR A 41 -10.54 0.92 8.36
C TYR A 41 -9.49 1.47 7.38
N THR A 42 -9.58 2.75 7.01
CA THR A 42 -8.61 3.38 6.10
C THR A 42 -7.21 3.44 6.71
N TYR A 43 -7.09 3.68 8.01
CA TYR A 43 -5.80 3.66 8.70
C TYR A 43 -5.24 2.25 8.80
N ASP A 44 -6.06 1.25 9.07
CA ASP A 44 -5.61 -0.15 9.13
C ASP A 44 -5.09 -0.63 7.77
N GLU A 45 -5.75 -0.27 6.67
CA GLU A 45 -5.25 -0.53 5.31
C GLU A 45 -3.92 0.18 5.05
N LYS A 46 -3.80 1.45 5.46
CA LYS A 46 -2.56 2.22 5.31
C LYS A 46 -1.41 1.66 6.14
N ILE A 47 -1.70 1.18 7.35
CA ILE A 47 -0.70 0.49 8.19
C ILE A 47 -0.22 -0.77 7.48
N ARG A 48 -1.14 -1.61 6.99
CA ARG A 48 -0.78 -2.83 6.24
C ARG A 48 0.07 -2.54 5.01
N SER A 49 -0.24 -1.48 4.26
CA SER A 49 0.55 -1.12 3.07
C SER A 49 1.96 -0.69 3.46
N LEU A 50 2.10 0.15 4.49
CA LEU A 50 3.39 0.60 4.99
C LEU A 50 4.23 -0.55 5.55
N GLU A 51 3.64 -1.47 6.31
CA GLU A 51 4.33 -2.66 6.81
C GLU A 51 4.84 -3.55 5.66
N LYS A 52 4.05 -3.68 4.59
CA LYS A 52 4.46 -4.42 3.39
C LYS A 52 5.63 -3.74 2.68
N GLU A 53 5.62 -2.41 2.56
CA GLU A 53 6.72 -1.63 2.00
C GLU A 53 7.99 -1.78 2.84
N ILE A 54 7.89 -1.66 4.16
CA ILE A 54 9.02 -1.86 5.08
C ILE A 54 9.65 -3.24 4.86
N LYS A 55 8.82 -4.29 4.84
CA LYS A 55 9.30 -5.67 4.63
C LYS A 55 9.96 -5.85 3.27
N HIS A 56 9.42 -5.21 2.23
CA HIS A 56 10.00 -5.25 0.89
C HIS A 56 11.39 -4.60 0.86
N TYR A 57 11.52 -3.37 1.36
CA TYR A 57 12.80 -2.67 1.36
C TYR A 57 13.84 -3.31 2.27
N GLN A 58 13.45 -3.88 3.42
CA GLN A 58 14.36 -4.64 4.27
C GLN A 58 14.98 -5.82 3.51
N LYS A 59 14.18 -6.55 2.73
CA LYS A 59 14.66 -7.64 1.89
C LYS A 59 15.59 -7.15 0.77
N GLU A 60 15.26 -6.03 0.13
CA GLU A 60 16.14 -5.44 -0.89
C GLU A 60 17.47 -4.98 -0.30
N ILE A 61 17.46 -4.37 0.87
CA ILE A 61 18.67 -3.94 1.58
C ILE A 61 19.55 -5.16 1.90
N GLU A 62 18.98 -6.26 2.38
CA GLU A 62 19.72 -7.50 2.66
C GLU A 62 20.40 -8.05 1.38
N ILE A 63 19.64 -8.16 0.29
CA ILE A 63 20.14 -8.65 -0.99
C ILE A 63 21.23 -7.72 -1.54
N ASN A 64 21.00 -6.42 -1.53
CA ASN A 64 21.93 -5.43 -2.07
C ASN A 64 23.19 -5.32 -1.23
N SER A 65 23.08 -5.41 0.10
CA SER A 65 24.24 -5.42 1.00
C SER A 65 25.10 -6.65 0.77
N LYS A 66 24.49 -7.81 0.53
CA LYS A 66 25.22 -9.03 0.16
C LYS A 66 25.93 -8.86 -1.17
N LYS A 67 25.23 -8.40 -2.21
CA LYS A 67 25.84 -8.10 -3.52
C LYS A 67 27.01 -7.12 -3.38
N LEU A 68 26.85 -6.07 -2.60
CA LEU A 68 27.89 -5.06 -2.39
C LEU A 68 29.12 -5.65 -1.68
N ASN A 69 28.92 -6.51 -0.68
CA ASN A 69 30.02 -7.22 -0.05
C ASN A 69 30.73 -8.17 -1.04
N ASP A 70 29.97 -8.93 -1.82
CA ASP A 70 30.51 -9.81 -2.86
C ASP A 70 31.37 -9.01 -3.86
N LEU A 71 30.96 -7.80 -4.25
CA LEU A 71 31.75 -6.91 -5.12
C LEU A 71 33.05 -6.40 -4.48
N HIS A 72 33.07 -6.18 -3.16
CA HIS A 72 34.23 -5.63 -2.45
C HIS A 72 35.25 -6.70 -2.05
N THR A 73 34.77 -7.92 -1.74
CA THR A 73 35.60 -8.98 -1.17
C THR A 73 36.02 -10.01 -2.23
N ASP A 74 35.20 -10.22 -3.27
CA ASP A 74 35.45 -11.23 -4.29
C ASP A 74 35.79 -10.60 -5.66
N LYS A 75 37.05 -10.81 -6.09
CA LYS A 75 37.56 -10.33 -7.37
C LYS A 75 36.85 -10.99 -8.56
N GLU A 76 36.41 -12.24 -8.40
CA GLU A 76 35.68 -12.98 -9.42
C GLU A 76 34.25 -12.44 -9.57
N GLY A 77 33.56 -12.22 -8.44
CA GLY A 77 32.26 -11.54 -8.39
C GLY A 77 32.27 -10.15 -9.02
N LEU A 78 33.32 -9.36 -8.77
CA LEU A 78 33.51 -8.05 -9.40
C LEU A 78 33.73 -8.14 -10.91
N GLU A 79 34.57 -9.08 -11.38
CA GLU A 79 34.79 -9.29 -12.82
C GLU A 79 33.51 -9.76 -13.52
N ARG A 80 32.72 -10.66 -12.90
CA ARG A 80 31.42 -11.10 -13.42
C ARG A 80 30.43 -9.94 -13.53
N PHE A 81 30.30 -9.12 -12.48
CA PHE A 81 29.42 -7.95 -12.50
C PHE A 81 29.82 -6.93 -13.57
N ALA A 82 31.11 -6.62 -13.71
CA ALA A 82 31.61 -5.72 -14.74
C ALA A 82 31.34 -6.24 -16.17
N ARG A 83 31.36 -7.56 -16.37
CA ARG A 83 31.08 -8.19 -17.67
C ARG A 83 29.59 -8.29 -17.97
N GLU A 84 28.75 -8.62 -16.99
CA GLU A 84 27.31 -8.82 -17.20
C GLU A 84 26.54 -7.50 -17.28
N GLU A 85 26.80 -6.57 -16.36
CA GLU A 85 26.04 -5.31 -16.28
C GLU A 85 26.64 -4.22 -17.17
N TYR A 86 27.96 -4.18 -17.30
CA TYR A 86 28.67 -3.10 -18.00
C TYR A 86 29.39 -3.56 -19.28
N PHE A 87 29.33 -4.85 -19.63
CA PHE A 87 29.97 -5.42 -20.82
C PHE A 87 31.47 -5.08 -20.93
N MET A 88 32.15 -4.93 -19.80
CA MET A 88 33.57 -4.61 -19.77
C MET A 88 34.41 -5.77 -20.30
N LYS A 89 35.50 -5.44 -21.00
CA LYS A 89 36.44 -6.41 -21.58
C LYS A 89 37.89 -6.04 -21.31
N LYS A 90 38.77 -7.03 -21.24
CA LYS A 90 40.21 -6.78 -21.20
C LYS A 90 40.70 -6.33 -22.59
N PRO A 91 41.81 -5.55 -22.68
CA PRO A 91 42.31 -5.05 -23.97
C PRO A 91 42.61 -6.14 -25.01
N ASN A 92 42.91 -7.36 -24.55
CA ASN A 92 43.30 -8.50 -25.38
C ASN A 92 42.14 -9.49 -25.60
N GLU A 93 40.89 -9.06 -25.39
CA GLU A 93 39.72 -9.93 -25.41
C GLU A 93 38.62 -9.36 -26.33
N ASP A 94 37.96 -10.25 -27.07
CA ASP A 94 36.81 -9.94 -27.93
C ASP A 94 35.52 -10.47 -27.30
N VAL A 95 34.56 -9.57 -27.06
CA VAL A 95 33.27 -9.88 -26.46
C VAL A 95 32.18 -9.87 -27.53
N TYR A 96 31.42 -10.95 -27.62
CA TYR A 96 30.32 -11.11 -28.57
C TYR A 96 28.98 -11.05 -27.84
N ILE A 97 28.09 -10.14 -28.26
CA ILE A 97 26.72 -10.05 -27.74
C ILE A 97 25.80 -10.74 -28.74
N ILE A 98 25.25 -11.89 -28.35
CA ILE A 98 24.30 -12.64 -29.19
C ILE A 98 22.90 -12.11 -28.90
N LYS A 99 22.33 -11.36 -29.83
CA LYS A 99 20.90 -11.05 -29.83
C LYS A 99 20.14 -12.18 -30.53
N ASN A 100 19.22 -12.83 -29.82
CA ASN A 100 18.21 -13.65 -30.47
C ASN A 100 17.29 -12.75 -31.30
N LYS A 101 16.98 -13.21 -32.51
CA LYS A 101 16.20 -12.48 -33.52
C LYS A 101 14.71 -12.63 -33.28
#